data_AF-A0A4P9Z3A2-F1
#
_entry.id   AF-A0A4P9Z3A2-F1
#
_cell.length_a   1.000
_cell.length_b   1.000
_cell.length_c   1.000
_cell.angle_alpha   90.00
_cell.angle_beta   90.00
_cell.angle_gamma   90.00
#
_symmetry.space_group_name_H-M   'P 1'
#
loop_
_entity.id
_entity.type
_entity.pdbx_description
1 polymer ?
#
loop_
_entity_poly.entity_id
_entity_poly.type
_entity_poly.pdbx_seq_one_letter_code
_entity_poly.pdbx_strand_id
1 'polypeptide(L)'
;GKAKKTRQFAQVKRLLSPNDARLKANQAKEKKASEDKEKELVRNIPQMASSLFFKYNTALGPPYHVIVDTNFINFSIQNKLELVRAMMDCLYAKCVPCITDCVLAELEKLGSKYRVALRVARDPRFERLPCTHKGTYADDCIVQRVMQHKCYIVATCDRDLKRRIRKIPGVPIMFIAQHKYTIERMPEAYGAPTN
;
A
#
# COMPACT_ATOMS: atom_id res chain seq x y z
N GLY A 1 39.65 23.71 65.68
CA GLY A 1 38.30 23.15 65.97
C GLY A 1 38.11 21.85 65.23
N LYS A 2 37.74 20.76 65.92
CA LYS A 2 37.50 19.44 65.30
C LYS A 2 36.21 19.47 64.47
N ALA A 3 36.24 18.89 63.27
CA ALA A 3 35.05 18.75 62.43
C ALA A 3 34.02 17.85 63.11
N LYS A 4 32.81 18.38 63.38
CA LYS A 4 31.76 17.70 64.17
C LYS A 4 30.96 16.64 63.40
N LYS A 5 31.15 16.49 62.08
CA LYS A 5 30.43 15.52 61.24
C LYS A 5 31.39 14.81 60.28
N THR A 6 31.38 13.48 60.33
CA THR A 6 32.08 12.61 59.38
C THR A 6 31.32 12.58 58.05
N ARG A 7 32.04 12.65 56.94
CA ARG A 7 31.45 12.51 55.60
C ARG A 7 31.03 11.06 55.39
N GLN A 8 29.83 10.85 54.86
CA GLN A 8 29.39 9.50 54.48
C GLN A 8 29.95 9.15 53.10
N PHE A 9 30.42 7.93 52.94
CA PHE A 9 30.90 7.40 51.67
C PHE A 9 29.72 7.07 50.74
N ALA A 10 29.93 7.21 49.42
CA ALA A 10 28.95 6.89 48.37
C ALA A 10 27.61 7.67 48.43
N GLN A 11 27.60 8.91 48.90
CA GLN A 11 26.43 9.77 48.77
C GLN A 11 26.17 10.13 47.30
N VAL A 12 25.05 9.64 46.77
CA VAL A 12 24.57 9.98 45.42
C VAL A 12 23.44 11.01 45.49
N LYS A 13 23.26 11.76 44.41
CA LYS A 13 22.11 12.65 44.24
C LYS A 13 20.83 11.79 44.28
N ARG A 14 19.82 12.22 45.07
CA ARG A 14 18.54 11.50 45.15
C ARG A 14 17.86 11.54 43.78
N LEU A 15 17.69 10.37 43.16
CA LEU A 15 16.94 10.18 41.93
C LEU A 15 15.58 9.55 42.24
N LEU A 16 14.63 9.72 41.33
CA LEU A 16 13.32 9.10 41.46
C LEU A 16 13.45 7.57 41.32
N SER A 17 12.89 6.83 42.27
CA SER A 17 12.91 5.37 42.26
C SER A 17 11.94 4.82 41.20
N PRO A 18 12.30 3.77 40.45
CA PRO A 18 11.37 3.09 39.53
C PRO A 18 10.10 2.55 40.23
N ASN A 19 10.19 2.31 41.54
CA ASN A 19 9.10 1.78 42.38
C ASN A 19 8.34 2.88 43.16
N ASP A 20 8.56 4.16 42.84
CA ASP A 20 7.90 5.28 43.49
C ASP A 20 6.37 5.22 43.29
N ALA A 21 5.61 5.50 44.35
CA ALA A 21 4.14 5.48 44.33
C ALA A 21 3.54 6.41 43.26
N ARG A 22 4.24 7.49 42.89
CA ARG A 22 3.81 8.41 41.82
C ARG A 22 3.86 7.79 40.43
N LEU A 23 4.71 6.79 40.21
CA LEU A 23 4.82 6.07 38.93
C LEU A 23 3.89 4.85 38.87
N LYS A 24 3.46 4.31 40.02
CA LYS A 24 2.60 3.11 40.09
C LYS A 24 1.26 3.27 39.36
N ALA A 25 0.65 4.46 39.38
CA ALA A 25 -0.61 4.71 38.66
C ALA A 25 -0.44 4.63 37.14
N ASN A 26 0.68 5.10 36.59
CA ASN A 26 0.97 5.03 35.16
C ASN A 26 1.36 3.60 34.76
N GLN A 27 2.21 2.93 35.54
CA GLN A 27 2.60 1.54 35.31
C GLN A 27 1.41 0.57 35.42
N ALA A 28 0.46 0.81 36.34
CA ALA A 28 -0.75 0.00 36.45
C ALA A 28 -1.71 0.20 35.27
N LYS A 29 -1.81 1.44 34.74
CA LYS A 29 -2.58 1.71 33.52
C LYS A 29 -1.96 1.05 32.29
N GLU A 30 -0.63 1.12 32.16
CA GLU A 30 0.11 0.44 31.08
C GLU A 30 -0.03 -1.07 31.15
N LYS A 31 0.07 -1.66 32.36
CA LYS A 31 -0.12 -3.11 32.57
C LYS A 31 -1.54 -3.57 32.27
N LYS A 32 -2.56 -2.83 32.70
CA LYS A 32 -3.96 -3.13 32.32
C LYS A 32 -4.15 -3.04 30.82
N ALA A 33 -3.61 -2.01 30.17
CA ALA A 33 -3.67 -1.87 28.72
C ALA A 33 -2.92 -2.99 27.97
N SER A 34 -1.82 -3.53 28.51
CA SER A 34 -1.14 -4.68 27.92
C SER A 34 -1.91 -5.99 28.16
N GLU A 35 -2.46 -6.19 29.36
CA GLU A 35 -3.27 -7.37 29.68
C GLU A 35 -4.58 -7.41 28.88
N ASP A 36 -5.21 -6.27 28.65
CA ASP A 36 -6.42 -6.16 27.82
C ASP A 36 -6.08 -6.45 26.35
N LYS A 37 -4.95 -5.94 25.84
CA LYS A 37 -4.43 -6.29 24.51
C LYS A 37 -4.12 -7.79 24.40
N GLU A 38 -3.57 -8.40 25.44
CA GLU A 38 -3.26 -9.83 25.47
C GLU A 38 -4.53 -10.70 25.49
N LYS A 39 -5.55 -10.30 26.23
CA LYS A 39 -6.86 -10.98 26.25
C LYS A 39 -7.61 -10.85 24.92
N GLU A 40 -7.39 -9.76 24.19
CA GLU A 40 -7.93 -9.54 22.84
C GLU A 40 -7.13 -10.22 21.72
N LEU A 41 -6.03 -10.95 22.01
CA LEU A 41 -5.26 -11.70 21.00
C LEU A 41 -6.05 -12.92 20.48
N VAL A 42 -7.15 -12.67 19.77
CA VAL A 42 -7.78 -13.67 18.92
C VAL A 42 -6.85 -13.89 17.74
N ARG A 43 -6.39 -15.13 17.56
CA ARG A 43 -5.54 -15.52 16.44
C ARG A 43 -6.35 -15.50 15.14
N ASN A 44 -6.40 -14.36 14.47
CA ASN A 44 -7.03 -14.23 13.16
C ASN A 44 -6.10 -14.83 12.08
N ILE A 45 -6.44 -16.04 11.62
CA ILE A 45 -5.79 -16.64 10.45
C ILE A 45 -6.68 -16.32 9.24
N PRO A 46 -6.26 -15.44 8.32
CA PRO A 46 -7.06 -15.13 7.15
C PRO A 46 -7.20 -16.37 6.28
N GLN A 47 -8.44 -16.69 5.90
CA GLN A 47 -8.69 -17.76 4.93
C GLN A 47 -8.16 -17.37 3.55
N MET A 48 -7.67 -18.36 2.81
CA MET A 48 -7.29 -18.16 1.42
C MET A 48 -8.52 -17.89 0.56
N ALA A 49 -8.39 -16.97 -0.40
CA ALA A 49 -9.47 -16.65 -1.33
C ALA A 49 -9.84 -17.87 -2.19
N SER A 50 -11.14 -18.14 -2.34
CA SER A 50 -11.69 -19.26 -3.12
C SER A 50 -11.37 -19.16 -4.62
N SER A 51 -11.13 -17.96 -5.13
CA SER A 51 -10.77 -17.73 -6.54
C SER A 51 -9.35 -18.14 -6.91
N LEU A 52 -8.51 -18.48 -5.93
CA LEU A 52 -7.14 -18.91 -6.18
C LEU A 52 -7.07 -20.43 -6.28
N PHE A 53 -6.69 -20.92 -7.46
CA PHE A 53 -6.16 -22.27 -7.62
C PHE A 53 -4.64 -22.21 -7.49
N PHE A 54 -4.13 -22.53 -6.29
CA PHE A 54 -2.73 -22.30 -5.90
C PHE A 54 -2.29 -20.83 -6.07
N LYS A 55 -1.64 -20.52 -7.20
CA LYS A 55 -1.18 -19.17 -7.58
C LYS A 55 -1.96 -18.56 -8.73
N TYR A 56 -2.74 -19.38 -9.46
CA TYR A 56 -3.59 -18.95 -10.56
C TYR A 56 -4.89 -18.38 -10.01
N ASN A 57 -5.34 -17.26 -10.54
CA ASN A 57 -6.55 -16.59 -10.10
C ASN A 57 -7.61 -16.67 -11.20
N THR A 58 -8.63 -17.50 -10.98
CA THR A 58 -9.71 -17.73 -11.96
C THR A 58 -10.73 -16.58 -12.01
N ALA A 59 -10.71 -15.67 -11.02
CA ALA A 59 -11.66 -14.56 -10.96
C ALA A 59 -11.26 -13.35 -11.83
N LEU A 60 -10.09 -13.37 -12.46
CA LEU A 60 -9.69 -12.34 -13.40
C LEU A 60 -10.27 -12.68 -14.77
N GLY A 61 -11.25 -11.92 -15.21
CA GLY A 61 -11.84 -12.04 -16.54
C GLY A 61 -12.20 -10.67 -17.11
N PRO A 62 -12.44 -10.57 -18.43
CA PRO A 62 -12.93 -9.35 -19.04
C PRO A 62 -14.32 -8.98 -18.48
N PRO A 63 -14.60 -7.71 -18.13
CA PRO A 63 -13.71 -6.55 -18.22
C PRO A 63 -12.64 -6.51 -17.11
N TYR A 64 -11.40 -6.26 -17.50
CA TYR A 64 -10.29 -6.16 -16.54
C TYR A 64 -10.31 -4.82 -15.80
N HIS A 65 -10.35 -4.86 -14.47
CA HIS A 65 -10.22 -3.68 -13.62
C HIS A 65 -8.73 -3.44 -13.30
N VAL A 66 -8.21 -2.28 -13.72
CA VAL A 66 -6.78 -1.94 -13.59
C VAL A 66 -6.63 -0.77 -12.63
N ILE A 67 -6.10 -1.00 -11.42
CA ILE A 67 -5.78 0.09 -10.48
C ILE A 67 -4.55 0.82 -10.99
N VAL A 68 -4.70 2.14 -11.18
CA VAL A 68 -3.66 3.01 -11.71
C VAL A 68 -2.99 3.81 -10.59
N ASP A 69 -1.66 3.80 -10.60
CA ASP A 69 -0.80 4.57 -9.71
C ASP A 69 -0.42 5.96 -10.31
N THR A 70 -0.07 6.94 -9.48
CA THR A 70 0.28 8.31 -9.89
C THR A 70 1.47 8.33 -10.85
N ASN A 71 2.51 7.59 -10.51
CA ASN A 71 3.73 7.48 -11.31
C ASN A 71 3.46 6.86 -12.68
N PHE A 72 2.55 5.88 -12.75
CA PHE A 72 2.21 5.21 -14.01
C PHE A 72 1.58 6.19 -15.02
N ILE A 73 0.70 7.08 -14.56
CA ILE A 73 0.08 8.12 -15.41
C ILE A 73 1.17 9.05 -15.96
N ASN A 74 2.10 9.47 -15.10
CA ASN A 74 3.19 10.36 -15.49
C ASN A 74 4.09 9.74 -16.55
N PHE A 75 4.51 8.49 -16.35
CA PHE A 75 5.29 7.76 -17.35
C PHE A 75 4.52 7.49 -18.64
N SER A 76 3.20 7.28 -18.57
CA SER A 76 2.36 7.11 -19.76
C SER A 76 2.33 8.38 -20.61
N ILE A 77 2.17 9.54 -19.96
CA ILE A 77 2.18 10.85 -20.62
C ILE A 77 3.56 11.13 -21.24
N GLN A 78 4.65 10.84 -20.52
CA GLN A 78 6.02 11.01 -21.04
C GLN A 78 6.28 10.15 -22.28
N ASN A 79 5.78 8.91 -22.29
CA ASN A 79 5.91 8.00 -23.42
C ASN A 79 4.86 8.21 -24.51
N LYS A 80 3.98 9.21 -24.37
CA LYS A 80 2.88 9.52 -25.32
C LYS A 80 1.91 8.35 -25.53
N LEU A 81 1.66 7.58 -24.47
CA LEU A 81 0.73 6.46 -24.49
C LEU A 81 -0.64 6.89 -23.95
N GLU A 82 -1.69 6.62 -24.72
CA GLU A 82 -3.08 6.78 -24.28
C GLU A 82 -3.46 5.60 -23.38
N LEU A 83 -3.74 5.84 -22.09
CA LEU A 83 -3.88 4.79 -21.08
C LEU A 83 -4.87 3.69 -21.47
N VAL A 84 -6.12 4.06 -21.80
CA VAL A 84 -7.18 3.08 -22.08
C VAL A 84 -6.84 2.23 -23.31
N ARG A 85 -6.41 2.87 -24.39
CA ARG A 85 -6.04 2.19 -25.62
C ARG A 85 -4.85 1.27 -25.42
N ALA A 86 -3.77 1.76 -24.80
CA ALA A 86 -2.58 0.97 -24.56
C ALA A 86 -2.84 -0.20 -23.57
N MET A 87 -3.78 -0.07 -22.63
CA MET A 87 -4.22 -1.18 -21.78
C MET A 87 -4.99 -2.23 -22.58
N MET A 88 -5.88 -1.81 -23.48
CA MET A 88 -6.62 -2.73 -24.35
C MET A 88 -5.70 -3.46 -25.33
N ASP A 89 -4.71 -2.75 -25.90
CA ASP A 89 -3.71 -3.34 -26.80
C ASP A 89 -2.80 -4.37 -26.06
N CYS A 90 -2.58 -4.18 -24.76
CA CYS A 90 -1.77 -5.08 -23.94
C CYS A 90 -2.53 -6.35 -23.50
N LEU A 91 -3.80 -6.18 -23.10
CA LEU A 91 -4.63 -7.27 -22.55
C LEU A 91 -5.51 -7.95 -23.59
N TYR A 92 -5.59 -7.39 -24.81
CA TYR A 92 -6.47 -7.84 -25.90
C TYR A 92 -7.95 -7.99 -25.50
N ALA A 93 -8.39 -7.20 -24.51
CA ALA A 93 -9.71 -7.27 -23.92
C ALA A 93 -10.18 -5.89 -23.45
N LYS A 94 -11.45 -5.80 -23.06
CA LYS A 94 -12.00 -4.57 -22.47
C LYS A 94 -11.37 -4.32 -21.10
N CYS A 95 -10.81 -3.13 -20.92
CA CYS A 95 -10.16 -2.70 -19.67
C CYS A 95 -10.88 -1.48 -19.10
N VAL A 96 -11.10 -1.48 -17.80
CA VAL A 96 -11.65 -0.35 -17.03
C VAL A 96 -10.53 0.13 -16.11
N PRO A 97 -9.93 1.30 -16.38
CA PRO A 97 -8.95 1.85 -15.47
C PRO A 97 -9.66 2.39 -14.22
N CYS A 98 -9.13 2.05 -13.05
CA CYS A 98 -9.66 2.43 -11.76
C CYS A 98 -8.65 3.33 -11.03
N ILE A 99 -9.13 4.41 -10.43
CA ILE A 99 -8.30 5.32 -9.62
C ILE A 99 -8.87 5.40 -8.22
N THR A 100 -8.01 5.22 -7.23
CA THR A 100 -8.35 5.39 -5.81
C THR A 100 -8.29 6.87 -5.41
N ASP A 101 -9.15 7.29 -4.49
CA ASP A 101 -9.18 8.68 -3.98
C ASP A 101 -7.81 9.17 -3.47
N CYS A 102 -7.02 8.31 -2.83
CA CYS A 102 -5.68 8.67 -2.35
C CYS A 102 -4.70 9.04 -3.48
N VAL A 103 -4.73 8.30 -4.59
CA VAL A 103 -3.93 8.56 -5.80
C VAL A 103 -4.37 9.89 -6.43
N LEU A 104 -5.68 10.15 -6.48
CA LEU A 104 -6.19 11.43 -6.99
C LEU A 104 -5.76 12.60 -6.10
N ALA A 105 -5.83 12.44 -4.77
CA ALA A 105 -5.38 13.44 -3.82
C ALA A 105 -3.87 13.69 -3.90
N GLU A 106 -3.07 12.66 -4.18
CA GLU A 106 -1.63 12.80 -4.40
C GLU A 106 -1.33 13.59 -5.68
N LEU A 107 -2.03 13.32 -6.78
CA LEU A 107 -1.92 14.11 -8.02
C LEU A 107 -2.28 15.58 -7.82
N GLU A 108 -3.28 15.88 -6.98
CA GLU A 108 -3.65 17.26 -6.65
C GLU A 108 -2.56 17.97 -5.83
N LYS A 109 -1.91 17.26 -4.90
CA LYS A 109 -0.79 17.80 -4.09
C LYS A 109 0.46 18.10 -4.90
N LEU A 110 0.73 17.32 -5.95
CA LEU A 110 1.90 17.50 -6.81
C LEU A 110 1.84 18.80 -7.66
N GLY A 111 0.67 19.47 -7.70
CA GLY A 111 0.52 20.83 -8.19
C GLY A 111 0.45 20.98 -9.71
N SER A 112 0.75 22.19 -10.20
CA SER A 112 0.49 22.60 -11.60
C SER A 112 1.26 21.81 -12.64
N LYS A 113 2.44 21.26 -12.29
CA LYS A 113 3.26 20.42 -13.19
C LYS A 113 2.52 19.17 -13.66
N TYR A 114 1.60 18.66 -12.85
CA TYR A 114 0.86 17.42 -13.11
C TYR A 114 -0.61 17.68 -13.50
N ARG A 115 -0.93 18.90 -13.93
CA ARG A 115 -2.30 19.28 -14.36
C ARG A 115 -2.83 18.41 -15.51
N VAL A 116 -1.95 18.00 -16.43
CA VAL A 116 -2.33 17.09 -17.53
C VAL A 116 -2.69 15.71 -16.98
N ALA A 117 -1.87 15.17 -16.07
CA ALA A 117 -2.15 13.90 -15.40
C ALA A 117 -3.47 13.95 -14.61
N LEU A 118 -3.73 15.05 -13.91
CA LEU A 118 -4.99 15.26 -13.19
C LEU A 118 -6.21 15.28 -14.13
N ARG A 119 -6.08 15.88 -15.32
CA ARG A 119 -7.16 15.91 -16.31
C ARG A 119 -7.44 14.50 -16.87
N VAL A 120 -6.39 13.73 -17.15
CA VAL A 120 -6.50 12.33 -17.59
C VAL A 120 -7.13 11.46 -16.50
N ALA A 121 -6.70 11.63 -15.25
CA ALA A 121 -7.25 10.91 -14.10
C ALA A 121 -8.74 11.20 -13.82
N ARG A 122 -9.24 12.35 -14.28
CA ARG A 122 -10.66 12.77 -14.14
C ARG A 122 -11.52 12.44 -15.36
N ASP A 123 -10.98 11.74 -16.35
CA ASP A 123 -11.74 11.30 -17.54
C ASP A 123 -12.87 10.33 -17.12
N PRO A 124 -14.10 10.48 -17.65
CA PRO A 124 -15.23 9.59 -17.34
C PRO A 124 -15.01 8.11 -17.65
N ARG A 125 -14.00 7.77 -18.46
CA ARG A 125 -13.61 6.37 -18.71
C ARG A 125 -12.99 5.69 -17.48
N PHE A 126 -12.56 6.48 -16.49
CA PHE A 126 -11.98 5.98 -15.26
C PHE A 126 -13.03 5.76 -14.18
N GLU A 127 -13.00 4.58 -13.57
CA GLU A 127 -13.81 4.27 -12.41
C GLU A 127 -13.13 4.81 -11.15
N ARG A 128 -13.87 5.55 -10.33
CA ARG A 128 -13.37 6.05 -9.05
C ARG A 128 -13.64 5.06 -7.95
N LEU A 129 -12.59 4.66 -7.23
CA LEU A 129 -12.66 3.73 -6.11
C LEU A 129 -12.59 4.51 -4.78
N PRO A 130 -13.69 4.54 -4.01
CA PRO A 130 -13.71 5.27 -2.76
C PRO A 130 -12.80 4.62 -1.72
N CYS A 131 -12.02 5.43 -1.01
CA CYS A 131 -11.10 4.94 0.03
C CYS A 131 -11.72 5.06 1.43
N THR A 132 -11.57 4.02 2.27
CA THR A 132 -12.13 3.97 3.63
C THR A 132 -11.15 4.40 4.73
N HIS A 133 -9.94 4.80 4.36
CA HIS A 133 -8.88 5.16 5.30
C HIS A 133 -8.71 6.68 5.44
N LYS A 134 -8.21 7.13 6.58
CA LYS A 134 -7.85 8.55 6.79
C LYS A 134 -6.41 8.79 6.35
N GLY A 135 -6.23 9.50 5.24
CA GLY A 135 -4.94 10.12 4.86
C GLY A 135 -3.73 9.19 4.83
N THR A 136 -3.86 7.99 4.28
CA THR A 136 -2.74 7.04 4.13
C THR A 136 -1.96 7.28 2.84
N TYR A 137 -0.76 6.71 2.77
CA TYR A 137 0.01 6.61 1.52
C TYR A 137 -0.76 5.81 0.47
N ALA A 138 -0.66 6.23 -0.80
CA ALA A 138 -1.35 5.59 -1.91
C ALA A 138 -0.93 4.13 -2.09
N ASP A 139 0.37 3.84 -1.97
CA ASP A 139 0.92 2.48 -2.05
C ASP A 139 0.26 1.52 -1.05
N ASP A 140 0.08 1.97 0.20
CA ASP A 140 -0.53 1.16 1.25
C ASP A 140 -2.01 0.90 0.96
N CYS A 141 -2.72 1.89 0.44
CA CYS A 141 -4.11 1.72 -0.01
C CYS A 141 -4.21 0.66 -1.11
N ILE A 142 -3.36 0.75 -2.14
CA ILE A 142 -3.37 -0.19 -3.27
C ILE A 142 -3.09 -1.59 -2.77
N VAL A 143 -2.05 -1.77 -1.93
CA VAL A 143 -1.68 -3.07 -1.37
C VAL A 143 -2.81 -3.66 -0.52
N GLN A 144 -3.43 -2.86 0.36
CA GLN A 144 -4.55 -3.32 1.19
C GLN A 144 -5.77 -3.72 0.35
N ARG A 145 -6.12 -2.91 -0.65
CA ARG A 145 -7.26 -3.17 -1.54
C ARG A 145 -7.09 -4.47 -2.33
N VAL A 146 -5.91 -4.65 -2.91
CA VAL A 146 -5.57 -5.83 -3.71
C VAL A 146 -5.43 -7.09 -2.84
N MET A 147 -4.99 -6.94 -1.59
CA MET A 147 -4.93 -8.03 -0.63
C MET A 147 -6.33 -8.53 -0.23
N GLN A 148 -7.28 -7.61 -0.04
CA GLN A 148 -8.68 -7.91 0.26
C GLN A 148 -9.43 -8.46 -0.95
N HIS A 149 -9.28 -7.79 -2.09
CA HIS A 149 -9.99 -8.10 -3.32
C HIS A 149 -8.97 -8.39 -4.43
N LYS A 150 -8.85 -9.67 -4.78
CA LYS A 150 -7.91 -10.13 -5.81
C LYS A 150 -8.48 -10.01 -7.23
N CYS A 151 -9.41 -9.10 -7.49
CA CYS A 151 -10.04 -8.89 -8.80
C CYS A 151 -9.42 -7.74 -9.60
N TYR A 152 -8.24 -7.26 -9.18
CA TYR A 152 -7.58 -6.10 -9.79
C TYR A 152 -6.22 -6.47 -10.40
N ILE A 153 -5.90 -5.81 -11.51
CA ILE A 153 -4.54 -5.69 -12.05
C ILE A 153 -3.97 -4.38 -11.52
N VAL A 154 -2.69 -4.35 -11.15
CA VAL A 154 -2.06 -3.10 -10.69
C VAL A 154 -1.13 -2.56 -11.76
N ALA A 155 -1.39 -1.34 -12.22
CA ALA A 155 -0.52 -0.61 -13.15
C ALA A 155 0.41 0.34 -12.37
N THR A 156 1.67 -0.07 -12.22
CA THR A 156 2.71 0.74 -11.55
C THR A 156 4.08 0.54 -12.20
N CYS A 157 4.88 1.60 -12.17
CA CYS A 157 6.28 1.56 -12.55
C CYS A 157 7.23 1.53 -11.35
N ASP A 158 6.73 1.71 -10.13
CA ASP A 158 7.57 1.77 -8.94
C ASP A 158 8.15 0.39 -8.57
N ARG A 159 9.42 0.38 -8.16
CA ARG A 159 10.15 -0.86 -7.84
C ARG A 159 9.71 -1.42 -6.49
N ASP A 160 9.45 -0.56 -5.51
CA ASP A 160 9.11 -1.00 -4.16
C ASP A 160 7.66 -1.49 -4.09
N LEU A 161 6.73 -0.78 -4.71
CA LEU A 161 5.34 -1.23 -4.84
C LEU A 161 5.26 -2.56 -5.59
N LYS A 162 6.00 -2.74 -6.69
CA LYS A 162 6.10 -4.04 -7.40
C LYS A 162 6.61 -5.14 -6.48
N ARG A 163 7.67 -4.89 -5.70
CA ARG A 163 8.22 -5.89 -4.76
C ARG A 163 7.18 -6.31 -3.72
N ARG A 164 6.35 -5.38 -3.23
CA ARG A 164 5.27 -5.66 -2.29
C ARG A 164 4.16 -6.49 -2.93
N ILE A 165 3.67 -6.10 -4.11
CA ILE A 165 2.59 -6.81 -4.82
C ILE A 165 3.04 -8.21 -5.25
N ARG A 166 4.32 -8.40 -5.61
CA ARG A 166 4.88 -9.72 -5.93
C ARG A 166 4.80 -10.73 -4.79
N LYS A 167 4.61 -10.30 -3.54
CA LYS A 167 4.38 -11.21 -2.40
C LYS A 167 2.94 -11.72 -2.35
N ILE A 168 2.00 -11.02 -2.99
CA ILE A 168 0.59 -11.39 -3.04
C ILE A 168 0.37 -12.31 -4.27
N PRO A 169 -0.08 -13.56 -4.07
CA PRO A 169 -0.36 -14.45 -5.18
C PRO A 169 -1.66 -14.05 -5.89
N GLY A 170 -1.71 -14.25 -7.21
CA GLY A 170 -2.91 -14.04 -8.04
C GLY A 170 -3.15 -12.61 -8.51
N VAL A 171 -2.18 -11.70 -8.32
CA VAL A 171 -2.29 -10.28 -8.73
C VAL A 171 -1.30 -10.00 -9.86
N PRO A 172 -1.79 -9.68 -11.07
CA PRO A 172 -0.95 -9.26 -12.18
C PRO A 172 -0.44 -7.82 -12.02
N ILE A 173 0.74 -7.56 -12.56
CA ILE A 173 1.38 -6.24 -12.50
C ILE A 173 1.59 -5.74 -13.92
N MET A 174 1.00 -4.60 -14.27
CA MET A 174 1.21 -3.92 -15.53
C MET A 174 2.25 -2.81 -15.36
N PHE A 175 3.18 -2.70 -16.30
CA PHE A 175 4.23 -1.68 -16.29
C PHE A 175 4.58 -1.24 -17.72
N ILE A 176 5.30 -0.13 -17.82
CA ILE A 176 5.73 0.43 -19.12
C ILE A 176 7.14 -0.06 -19.42
N ALA A 177 7.34 -0.63 -20.60
CA ALA A 177 8.65 -1.00 -21.14
C ALA A 177 8.66 -0.76 -22.66
N GLN A 178 9.76 -0.22 -23.18
CA GLN A 178 9.96 -0.01 -24.63
C GLN A 178 8.78 0.70 -25.33
N HIS A 179 8.25 1.77 -24.74
CA HIS A 179 7.07 2.50 -25.23
C HIS A 179 5.81 1.64 -25.40
N LYS A 180 5.67 0.53 -24.68
CA LYS A 180 4.48 -0.31 -24.65
C LYS A 180 4.14 -0.69 -23.22
N TYR A 181 2.89 -1.09 -23.00
CA TYR A 181 2.51 -1.71 -21.74
C TYR A 181 2.83 -3.20 -21.80
N THR A 182 3.33 -3.71 -20.69
CA THR A 182 3.72 -5.09 -20.51
C THR A 182 3.15 -5.57 -19.19
N ILE A 183 2.76 -6.84 -19.13
CA ILE A 183 2.17 -7.42 -17.93
C ILE A 183 3.03 -8.56 -17.40
N GLU A 184 3.23 -8.58 -16.09
CA GLU A 184 3.87 -9.66 -15.34
C GLU A 184 2.78 -10.53 -14.71
N ARG A 185 3.04 -11.84 -14.60
CA ARG A 185 2.22 -12.81 -13.82
C ARG A 185 0.79 -13.00 -14.28
N MET A 186 0.51 -12.73 -15.56
CA MET A 186 -0.74 -13.12 -16.17
C MET A 186 -0.52 -14.39 -17.01
N PRO A 187 -1.12 -15.53 -16.65
CA PRO A 187 -0.91 -16.81 -17.32
C PRO A 187 -1.34 -16.82 -18.80
N GLU A 188 -2.29 -15.95 -19.15
CA GLU A 188 -2.88 -15.83 -20.49
C GLU A 188 -2.26 -14.70 -21.34
N ALA A 189 -1.32 -13.92 -20.78
CA ALA A 189 -0.74 -12.79 -21.49
C ALA A 189 0.43 -13.23 -22.39
N TYR A 190 0.18 -13.24 -23.70
CA TYR A 190 1.20 -13.38 -24.73
C TYR A 190 2.00 -12.07 -24.84
N GLY A 191 3.30 -12.08 -24.46
CA GLY A 191 4.22 -10.97 -24.74
C GLY A 191 5.04 -10.43 -23.57
N ALA A 192 4.97 -11.02 -22.37
CA ALA A 192 5.89 -10.67 -21.31
C ALA A 192 7.32 -11.13 -21.68
N PRO A 193 8.37 -10.27 -21.59
CA PRO A 193 9.73 -10.73 -21.72
C PRO A 193 9.99 -11.74 -20.60
N THR A 194 10.33 -12.97 -20.98
CA THR A 194 10.88 -13.97 -20.08
C THR A 194 12.21 -13.44 -19.57
N ASN A 195 12.22 -12.91 -18.36
CA ASN A 195 13.46 -12.81 -17.58
C ASN A 195 13.79 -14.18 -17.00
#